data_AF-A0A7J8LX06-F1
#
_entry.id   AF-A0A7J8LX06-F1
#
_cell.length_a   1.000
_cell.length_b   1.000
_cell.length_c   1.000
_cell.angle_alpha   90.00
_cell.angle_beta   90.00
_cell.angle_gamma   90.00
#
_symmetry.space_group_name_H-M   'P 1'
#
loop_
_entity.id
_entity.type
_entity.pdbx_description
1 polymer ?
#
loop_
_entity_poly.entity_id
_entity_poly.type
_entity_poly.pdbx_seq_one_letter_code
_entity_poly.pdbx_strand_id
1 'polypeptide(L)'
;MSLRIKAVVDKFVEELKEALEADMHDREMKEREMQSYIEEREREVAEREAAWKAELSRRETYSHYYKVVSDVFSMLIELQRIQNRTCRGSIICRRIVSGAEIARQEARLKMEKENLEKEKSVLMGTASNQDNQDGALEITVSGEKYRCLRFAKAKK
;
A
#
# COMPACT_ATOMS: atom_id res chain seq x y z
N MET A 1 51.28 -55.33 35.08
CA MET A 1 50.71 -55.29 33.72
C MET A 1 51.84 -55.11 32.71
N SER A 2 51.80 -55.80 31.57
CA SER A 2 52.83 -55.67 30.52
C SER A 2 52.78 -54.29 29.85
N LEU A 3 53.93 -53.63 29.69
CA LEU A 3 54.06 -52.28 29.10
C LEU A 3 53.43 -52.17 27.70
N ARG A 4 53.38 -53.28 26.96
CA ARG A 4 52.77 -53.34 25.62
C ARG A 4 51.26 -53.19 25.64
N ILE A 5 50.60 -53.77 26.63
CA ILE A 5 49.13 -53.68 26.77
C ILE A 5 48.76 -52.24 27.13
N LYS A 6 49.55 -51.60 28.02
CA LYS A 6 49.35 -50.19 28.37
C LYS A 6 49.47 -49.27 27.15
N ALA A 7 50.51 -49.45 26.33
CA ALA A 7 50.70 -48.62 25.12
C ALA A 7 49.54 -48.73 24.12
N VAL A 8 48.96 -49.93 23.96
CA VAL A 8 47.78 -50.12 23.08
C VAL A 8 46.55 -49.43 23.65
N VAL A 9 46.32 -49.55 24.96
CA VAL A 9 45.19 -48.89 25.63
C VAL A 9 45.32 -47.36 25.57
N ASP A 10 46.51 -46.83 25.83
CA ASP A 10 46.75 -45.38 25.79
C ASP A 10 46.50 -44.82 24.37
N LYS A 11 46.95 -45.53 23.33
CA LYS A 11 46.67 -45.18 21.92
C LYS A 11 45.18 -45.22 21.59
N PHE A 12 44.47 -46.24 22.06
CA PHE A 12 43.03 -46.38 21.82
C PHE A 12 42.22 -45.29 22.54
N VAL A 13 42.61 -44.93 23.76
CA VAL A 13 41.99 -43.83 24.50
C VAL A 13 42.19 -42.50 23.77
N GLU A 14 43.38 -42.26 23.22
CA GLU A 14 43.65 -41.03 22.49
C GLU A 14 42.87 -40.97 21.17
N GLU A 15 42.84 -42.06 20.41
CA GLU A 15 42.03 -42.17 19.19
C GLU A 15 40.53 -41.94 19.47
N LEU A 16 40.01 -42.43 20.59
CA LEU A 16 38.62 -42.19 21.00
C LEU A 16 38.37 -40.73 21.39
N LYS A 17 39.31 -40.08 22.07
CA LYS A 17 39.18 -38.66 22.40
C LYS A 17 39.19 -37.79 21.15
N GLU A 18 40.14 -38.03 20.25
CA GLU A 18 40.25 -37.27 19.00
C GLU A 18 38.99 -37.44 18.14
N ALA A 19 38.46 -38.66 18.03
CA ALA A 19 37.22 -38.91 17.30
C ALA A 19 36.01 -38.20 17.93
N LEU A 20 35.94 -38.17 19.27
CA LEU A 20 34.87 -37.49 19.98
C LEU A 20 34.97 -35.96 19.87
N GLU A 21 36.18 -35.39 19.97
CA GLU A 21 36.40 -33.95 19.77
C GLU A 21 36.05 -33.52 18.35
N ALA A 22 36.40 -34.33 17.34
CA ALA A 22 36.04 -34.06 15.95
C ALA A 22 34.51 -34.07 15.74
N ASP A 23 33.80 -35.06 16.28
CA ASP A 23 32.32 -35.13 16.19
C ASP A 23 31.65 -33.95 16.89
N MET A 24 32.15 -33.57 18.07
CA MET A 24 31.68 -32.39 18.78
C MET A 24 31.89 -31.11 17.98
N HIS A 25 33.08 -30.92 17.39
CA HIS A 25 33.39 -29.73 16.61
C HIS A 25 32.54 -29.66 15.32
N ASP A 26 32.32 -30.78 14.64
CA ASP A 26 31.44 -30.86 13.47
C ASP A 26 30.00 -30.48 13.81
N ARG A 27 29.51 -30.92 14.98
CA ARG A 27 28.18 -30.56 15.46
C ARG A 27 28.07 -29.07 15.76
N GLU A 28 29.06 -28.49 16.43
CA GLU A 28 29.12 -27.06 16.69
C GLU A 28 29.17 -26.24 15.40
N MET A 29 29.95 -26.67 14.41
CA MET A 29 30.03 -26.00 13.11
C MET A 29 28.68 -25.96 12.41
N LYS A 30 27.96 -27.10 12.35
CA LYS A 30 26.61 -27.17 11.79
C LYS A 30 25.60 -26.32 12.56
N GLU A 31 25.71 -26.27 13.88
CA GLU A 31 24.82 -25.45 14.72
C GLU A 31 25.04 -23.96 14.48
N ARG A 32 26.29 -23.51 14.35
CA ARG A 32 26.60 -22.11 14.00
C ARG A 32 26.09 -21.74 12.62
N GLU A 33 26.28 -22.59 11.62
CA GLU A 33 25.76 -22.36 10.27
C GLU A 33 24.23 -22.27 10.26
N MET A 34 23.58 -23.18 10.99
CA MET A 34 22.12 -23.17 11.12
C MET A 34 21.62 -21.91 11.85
N GLN A 35 22.29 -21.47 12.91
CA GLN A 35 21.96 -20.23 13.61
C GLN A 35 22.13 -19.02 12.70
N SER A 36 23.23 -18.94 11.95
CA SER A 36 23.46 -17.87 10.96
C SER A 36 22.33 -17.80 9.93
N TYR A 37 21.88 -18.93 9.42
CA TYR A 37 20.74 -18.99 8.50
C TYR A 37 19.43 -18.50 9.15
N ILE A 38 19.15 -18.92 10.38
CA ILE A 38 17.95 -18.48 11.10
C ILE A 38 17.98 -16.96 11.31
N GLU A 39 19.10 -16.39 11.76
CA GLU A 39 19.25 -14.95 11.97
C GLU A 39 19.04 -14.15 10.68
N GLU A 40 19.57 -14.63 9.55
CA GLU A 40 19.34 -14.01 8.24
C GLU A 40 17.86 -14.03 7.86
N ARG A 41 17.18 -15.17 8.05
CA ARG A 41 15.74 -15.31 7.79
C ARG A 41 14.91 -14.41 8.71
N GLU A 42 15.27 -14.29 9.98
CA GLU A 42 14.61 -13.39 10.94
C GLU A 42 14.77 -11.93 10.55
N ARG A 43 15.96 -11.52 10.09
CA ARG A 43 16.19 -10.17 9.57
C ARG A 43 15.33 -9.88 8.34
N GLU A 44 15.29 -10.81 7.40
CA GLU A 44 14.43 -10.72 6.21
C GLU A 44 12.93 -10.59 6.55
N VAL A 45 12.47 -11.30 7.58
CA VAL A 45 11.08 -11.23 8.06
C VAL A 45 10.83 -9.89 8.74
N ALA A 46 11.75 -9.43 9.61
CA ALA A 46 11.64 -8.16 10.29
C ALA A 46 11.56 -6.97 9.31
N GLU A 47 12.36 -6.97 8.24
CA GLU A 47 12.30 -5.94 7.19
C GLU A 47 10.97 -5.94 6.45
N ARG A 48 10.46 -7.12 6.08
CA ARG A 48 9.15 -7.26 5.42
C ARG A 48 8.01 -6.81 6.33
N GLU A 49 8.05 -7.18 7.61
CA GLU A 49 7.07 -6.73 8.59
C GLU A 49 7.13 -5.22 8.81
N ALA A 50 8.32 -4.62 8.87
CA ALA A 50 8.49 -3.18 9.00
C ALA A 50 7.93 -2.45 7.78
N ALA A 51 8.23 -2.93 6.57
CA ALA A 51 7.68 -2.38 5.33
C ALA A 51 6.14 -2.50 5.28
N TRP A 52 5.59 -3.63 5.71
CA TRP A 52 4.15 -3.84 5.76
C TRP A 52 3.47 -2.97 6.82
N LYS A 53 4.05 -2.84 8.02
CA LYS A 53 3.57 -1.93 9.08
C LYS A 53 3.58 -0.47 8.63
N ALA A 54 4.62 -0.03 7.91
CA ALA A 54 4.67 1.31 7.34
C ALA A 54 3.55 1.53 6.29
N GLU A 55 3.30 0.55 5.44
CA GLU A 55 2.20 0.59 4.47
C GLU A 55 0.82 0.60 5.15
N LEU A 56 0.63 -0.19 6.20
CA LEU A 56 -0.60 -0.20 6.99
C LEU A 56 -0.83 1.16 7.66
N SER A 57 0.22 1.73 8.27
CA SER A 57 0.17 3.06 8.88
C SER A 57 -0.24 4.12 7.85
N ARG A 58 0.31 4.08 6.62
CA ARG A 58 -0.15 4.96 5.53
C ARG A 58 -1.64 4.80 5.27
N ARG A 59 -2.16 3.58 5.16
CA ARG A 59 -3.59 3.32 4.90
C ARG A 59 -4.50 3.76 6.03
N GLU A 60 -4.07 3.59 7.27
CA GLU A 60 -4.81 4.05 8.45
C GLU A 60 -4.91 5.58 8.49
N THR A 61 -3.85 6.32 8.12
CA THR A 61 -3.92 7.79 8.03
C THR A 61 -4.95 8.27 7.02
N TYR A 62 -5.05 7.60 5.85
CA TYR A 62 -6.11 7.90 4.88
C TYR A 62 -7.50 7.60 5.45
N SER A 63 -7.68 6.45 6.10
CA SER A 63 -8.95 6.09 6.73
C SER A 63 -9.36 7.08 7.82
N HIS A 64 -8.41 7.54 8.64
CA HIS A 64 -8.67 8.51 9.70
C HIS A 64 -9.02 9.88 9.12
N TYR A 65 -8.34 10.30 8.05
CA TYR A 65 -8.68 11.53 7.31
C TYR A 65 -10.11 11.51 6.77
N TYR A 66 -10.52 10.44 6.08
CA TYR A 66 -11.89 10.33 5.57
C TYR A 66 -12.93 10.32 6.69
N LYS A 67 -12.62 9.71 7.83
CA LYS A 67 -13.50 9.72 9.00
C LYS A 67 -13.66 11.14 9.57
N VAL A 68 -12.57 11.85 9.78
CA VAL A 68 -12.59 13.26 10.24
C VAL A 68 -13.37 14.15 9.26
N VAL A 69 -13.15 13.99 7.94
CA VAL A 69 -13.88 14.76 6.92
C VAL A 69 -15.38 14.44 6.95
N SER A 70 -15.75 13.17 7.09
CA SER A 70 -17.15 12.75 7.21
C SER A 70 -17.82 13.29 8.48
N ASP A 71 -17.10 13.30 9.61
CA ASP A 71 -17.59 13.80 10.89
C ASP A 71 -17.79 15.33 10.83
N VAL A 72 -16.83 16.07 10.28
CA VAL A 72 -16.94 17.52 10.05
C VAL A 72 -18.07 17.85 9.09
N PHE A 73 -18.23 17.09 8.01
CA PHE A 73 -19.33 17.26 7.06
C PHE A 73 -20.70 17.02 7.72
N SER A 74 -20.80 15.99 8.55
CA SER A 74 -22.01 15.70 9.32
C SER A 74 -22.32 16.82 10.32
N MET A 75 -21.31 17.35 11.00
CA MET A 75 -21.45 18.48 11.93
C MET A 75 -21.90 19.76 11.21
N LEU A 76 -21.38 20.03 10.00
CA LEU A 76 -21.80 21.16 9.16
C LEU A 76 -23.27 21.04 8.74
N ILE A 77 -23.72 19.83 8.36
CA ILE A 77 -25.12 19.58 8.05
C ILE A 77 -26.01 19.85 9.26
N GLU A 78 -25.61 19.42 10.45
CA GLU A 78 -26.36 19.68 11.68
C GLU A 78 -26.39 21.16 12.05
N LEU A 79 -25.27 21.88 11.92
CA LEU A 79 -25.25 23.34 12.12
C LEU A 79 -26.16 24.06 11.12
N GLN A 80 -26.19 23.62 9.87
CA GLN A 80 -27.11 24.16 8.85
C GLN A 80 -28.58 23.82 9.16
N ARG A 81 -28.87 22.63 9.71
CA ARG A 81 -30.20 22.26 10.20
C ARG A 81 -30.61 23.13 11.39
N ILE A 82 -29.72 23.36 12.35
CA ILE A 82 -29.95 24.23 13.51
C ILE A 82 -30.19 25.65 13.05
N GLN A 83 -29.34 26.22 12.20
CA GLN A 83 -29.54 27.55 11.63
C GLN A 83 -30.87 27.66 10.88
N ASN A 84 -31.28 26.61 10.15
CA ASN A 84 -32.59 26.57 9.50
C ASN A 84 -33.77 26.48 10.49
N ARG A 85 -33.61 25.84 11.65
CA ARG A 85 -34.62 25.83 12.72
C ARG A 85 -34.69 27.19 13.43
N THR A 86 -33.54 27.78 13.77
CA THR A 86 -33.47 29.09 14.44
C THR A 86 -33.96 30.22 13.53
N CYS A 87 -33.60 30.21 12.24
CA CYS A 87 -34.10 31.19 11.26
C CYS A 87 -35.57 30.98 10.87
N ARG A 88 -36.16 29.79 11.05
CA ARG A 88 -37.62 29.60 10.93
C ARG A 88 -38.41 30.33 12.02
N GLY A 89 -37.75 30.74 13.11
CA GLY A 89 -38.30 31.63 14.14
C GLY A 89 -38.24 33.13 13.79
N SER A 90 -37.69 33.52 12.64
CA SER A 90 -37.61 34.93 12.22
C SER A 90 -38.03 35.08 10.76
N ILE A 91 -39.34 35.28 10.56
CA ILE A 91 -40.02 35.43 9.26
C ILE A 91 -39.48 36.63 8.41
N ILE A 92 -38.58 37.46 8.96
CA ILE A 92 -38.23 38.76 8.34
C ILE A 92 -36.86 38.78 7.63
N CYS A 93 -35.89 37.89 7.94
CA CYS A 93 -34.53 38.08 7.39
C CYS A 93 -34.16 37.30 6.12
N ARG A 94 -35.03 36.45 5.54
CA ARG A 94 -34.60 35.52 4.46
C ARG A 94 -34.99 35.90 3.03
N ARG A 95 -35.85 36.90 2.81
CA ARG A 95 -36.48 37.08 1.48
C ARG A 95 -35.82 38.07 0.53
N ILE A 96 -34.90 38.93 0.97
CA ILE A 96 -34.38 40.03 0.11
C ILE A 96 -32.92 39.84 -0.35
N VAL A 97 -32.07 39.14 0.41
CA VAL A 97 -30.62 39.06 0.09
C VAL A 97 -30.21 37.74 -0.58
N SER A 98 -31.03 36.70 -0.54
CA SER A 98 -30.62 35.35 -0.99
C SER A 98 -30.89 35.07 -2.47
N GLY A 99 -32.02 35.50 -3.04
CA GLY A 99 -32.41 35.11 -4.41
C GLY A 99 -31.49 35.66 -5.51
N ALA A 100 -31.11 36.94 -5.43
CA ALA A 100 -30.31 37.59 -6.45
C ALA A 100 -28.82 37.20 -6.40
N GLU A 101 -28.26 37.01 -5.20
CA GLU A 101 -26.87 36.57 -5.03
C GLU A 101 -26.70 35.10 -5.45
N ILE A 102 -27.68 34.25 -5.12
CA ILE A 102 -27.70 32.84 -5.56
C ILE A 102 -27.82 32.76 -7.08
N ALA A 103 -28.73 33.52 -7.71
CA ALA A 103 -28.86 33.53 -9.17
C ALA A 103 -27.58 34.01 -9.89
N ARG A 104 -26.87 35.00 -9.31
CA ARG A 104 -25.56 35.45 -9.83
C ARG A 104 -24.51 34.35 -9.74
N GLN A 105 -24.44 33.63 -8.62
CA GLN A 105 -23.50 32.53 -8.44
C GLN A 105 -23.82 31.32 -9.33
N GLU A 106 -25.10 30.98 -9.48
CA GLU A 106 -25.56 29.91 -10.38
C GLU A 106 -25.24 30.22 -11.84
N ALA A 107 -25.42 31.46 -12.29
CA ALA A 107 -25.05 31.88 -13.63
C ALA A 107 -23.53 31.78 -13.88
N ARG A 108 -22.71 32.17 -12.88
CA ARG A 108 -21.25 32.06 -12.96
C ARG A 108 -20.79 30.60 -13.03
N LEU A 109 -21.33 29.74 -12.17
CA LEU A 109 -21.04 28.31 -12.14
C LEU A 109 -21.49 27.60 -13.42
N LYS A 110 -22.61 28.03 -14.02
CA LYS A 110 -23.09 27.49 -15.29
C LYS A 110 -22.09 27.73 -16.43
N MET A 111 -21.58 28.95 -16.55
CA MET A 111 -20.57 29.28 -17.56
C MET A 111 -19.25 28.54 -17.32
N GLU A 112 -18.81 28.45 -16.06
CA GLU A 112 -17.59 27.72 -15.70
C GLU A 112 -17.70 26.22 -16.01
N LYS A 113 -18.85 25.60 -15.73
CA LYS A 113 -19.13 24.21 -16.09
C LYS A 113 -19.13 23.99 -17.60
N GLU A 114 -19.74 24.89 -18.37
CA GLU A 114 -19.72 24.82 -19.85
C GLU A 114 -18.30 24.98 -20.40
N ASN A 115 -17.46 25.79 -19.77
CA ASN A 115 -16.06 25.95 -20.17
C ASN A 115 -15.23 24.70 -19.86
N LEU A 116 -15.40 24.14 -18.66
CA LEU A 116 -14.74 22.90 -18.25
C LEU A 116 -15.18 21.69 -19.08
N GLU A 117 -16.44 21.61 -19.52
CA GLU A 117 -16.91 20.52 -20.40
C GLU A 117 -16.27 20.63 -21.79
N LYS A 118 -16.08 21.86 -22.30
CA LYS A 118 -15.33 22.09 -23.56
C LYS A 118 -13.88 21.66 -23.41
N GLU A 119 -13.19 22.06 -22.34
CA GLU A 119 -11.81 21.63 -22.06
C GLU A 119 -11.69 20.11 -21.88
N LYS A 120 -12.63 19.50 -21.15
CA LYS A 120 -12.70 18.05 -20.98
C LYS A 120 -12.91 17.34 -22.32
N SER A 121 -13.76 17.86 -23.21
CA SER A 121 -13.96 17.25 -24.54
C SER A 121 -12.68 17.26 -25.39
N VAL A 122 -11.78 18.23 -25.18
CA VAL A 122 -10.46 18.29 -25.82
C VAL A 122 -9.48 17.29 -25.20
N LEU A 123 -9.61 17.00 -23.91
CA LEU A 123 -8.69 16.16 -23.13
C LEU A 123 -9.12 14.69 -22.96
N MET A 124 -10.36 14.35 -23.32
CA MET A 124 -10.88 12.98 -23.16
C MET A 124 -10.32 12.05 -24.23
N GLY A 125 -9.47 11.12 -23.79
CA GLY A 125 -9.04 9.99 -24.59
C GLY A 125 -10.00 8.82 -24.51
N THR A 126 -10.22 8.12 -25.62
CA THR A 126 -10.98 6.86 -25.65
C THR A 126 -10.02 5.68 -25.65
N ALA A 127 -10.23 4.73 -24.73
CA ALA A 127 -9.53 3.45 -24.74
C ALA A 127 -10.44 2.40 -25.41
N SER A 128 -9.96 1.79 -26.49
CA SER A 128 -10.67 0.71 -27.17
C SER A 128 -9.89 -0.59 -26.98
N ASN A 129 -10.57 -1.62 -26.49
CA ASN A 129 -10.03 -2.96 -26.42
C ASN A 129 -10.51 -3.66 -27.69
N GLN A 130 -9.78 -3.50 -28.80
CA GLN A 130 -10.03 -4.33 -29.97
C GLN A 130 -9.45 -5.71 -29.69
N ASP A 131 -10.27 -6.76 -29.92
CA ASP A 131 -9.90 -8.18 -29.79
C ASP A 131 -8.94 -8.61 -30.92
N ASN A 132 -7.90 -7.82 -31.18
CA ASN A 132 -6.80 -8.21 -32.05
C ASN A 132 -5.91 -9.17 -31.27
N GLN A 133 -5.53 -10.29 -31.90
CA GLN A 133 -4.90 -11.48 -31.30
C GLN A 133 -3.59 -11.23 -30.52
N ASP A 134 -3.06 -10.00 -30.56
CA ASP A 134 -1.86 -9.53 -29.85
C ASP A 134 -2.12 -8.99 -28.42
N GLY A 135 -3.38 -8.80 -28.00
CA GLY A 135 -3.72 -8.30 -26.65
C GLY A 135 -3.23 -6.88 -26.32
N ALA A 136 -2.80 -6.13 -27.33
CA ALA A 136 -2.32 -4.75 -27.20
C ALA A 136 -3.48 -3.78 -26.93
N LEU A 137 -3.28 -2.83 -26.01
CA LEU A 137 -4.27 -1.79 -25.72
C LEU A 137 -4.00 -0.57 -26.60
N GLU A 138 -5.01 -0.11 -27.34
CA GLU A 138 -4.95 1.14 -28.08
C GLU A 138 -5.66 2.26 -27.29
N ILE A 139 -4.92 3.31 -26.97
CA ILE A 139 -5.45 4.52 -26.35
C ILE A 139 -5.29 5.67 -27.34
N THR A 140 -6.34 6.45 -27.51
CA THR A 140 -6.26 7.73 -28.23
C THR A 140 -6.34 8.83 -27.20
N VAL A 141 -5.34 9.71 -27.13
CA VAL A 141 -5.31 10.85 -26.21
C VAL A 141 -5.00 12.10 -27.02
N SER A 142 -5.82 13.13 -26.91
CA SER A 142 -5.64 14.41 -27.62
C SER A 142 -5.45 14.29 -29.14
N GLY A 143 -6.06 13.28 -29.77
CA GLY A 143 -5.99 13.03 -31.21
C GLY A 143 -4.82 12.15 -31.67
N GLU A 144 -3.87 11.83 -30.79
CA GLU A 144 -2.76 10.94 -31.07
C GLU A 144 -3.06 9.51 -30.61
N LYS A 145 -2.68 8.53 -31.45
CA LYS A 145 -2.89 7.10 -31.16
C LYS A 145 -1.63 6.48 -30.55
N TYR A 146 -1.79 5.86 -29.39
CA TYR A 146 -0.73 5.14 -28.69
C TYR A 146 -1.08 3.66 -28.57
N ARG A 147 -0.12 2.78 -28.86
CA ARG A 147 -0.23 1.32 -28.72
C ARG A 147 0.59 0.86 -27.53
N CYS A 148 -0.08 0.41 -26.48
CA CYS A 148 0.56 -0.11 -25.29
C CYS A 148 0.60 -1.65 -25.36
N LEU A 149 1.79 -2.23 -25.45
CA LEU A 149 1.98 -3.67 -25.33
C LEU A 149 1.82 -4.06 -23.85
N ARG A 150 0.86 -4.92 -23.55
CA ARG A 150 0.79 -5.53 -22.21
C ARG A 150 1.84 -6.64 -22.17
N PHE A 151 2.81 -6.54 -21.26
CA PHE A 151 3.62 -7.70 -20.90
C PHE A 151 2.71 -8.71 -20.21
N ALA A 152 2.37 -9.81 -20.88
CA ALA A 152 1.72 -10.93 -20.22
C ALA A 152 2.67 -11.44 -19.13
N LYS A 153 2.27 -11.38 -17.86
CA LYS A 153 2.99 -12.09 -16.80
C LYS A 153 3.03 -13.57 -17.19
N ALA A 154 4.22 -14.15 -17.27
CA ALA A 154 4.38 -15.58 -17.49
C ALA A 154 3.52 -16.34 -16.46
N LYS A 155 2.63 -17.20 -16.94
CA LYS A 155 1.94 -18.15 -16.07
C LYS A 155 3.00 -19.11 -15.53
N LYS A 156 3.14 -19.18 -14.20
CA LYS A 156 3.81 -20.30 -13.53
C LYS A 156 2.95 -21.55 -13.64
#